data_AF-A0A7C3QQ75-F1
#
_entry.id   AF-A0A7C3QQ75-F1
#
_cell.length_a   1.000
_cell.length_b   1.000
_cell.length_c   1.000
_cell.angle_alpha   90.00
_cell.angle_beta   90.00
_cell.angle_gamma   90.00
#
_symmetry.space_group_name_H-M   'P 1'
#
loop_
_entity.id
_entity.type
_entity.pdbx_description
1 polymer ?
#
loop_
_entity_poly.entity_id
_entity_poly.type
_entity_poly.pdbx_seq_one_letter_code
_entity_poly.pdbx_strand_id
1 'polypeptide(L)'
;SDHGGGWTGGFSDLYSGSALTMAQITESIEQVQARMNGQKFEIIGFDACLMGMIEVYGSLYPYANYMVASEEVIPATGWSYAAWLEKVAQNPSMDGRESSSIIVSTYIVEDTILTLRSSAAEINEIEAGTTLSAIESARMPDVINAMNQFITTLSVIDQEWVAQGRAYSRGYYSIFGEDVPPAFIDLGNFAEIMSTTNDPSIQAANEQLRAAISAAVIAEKHGVRMAGSTGISFHFPISDVYILTEFTDETLVRYADDAYKFLEQSSWDEFLAFHYTGEAFLPQQGQAVLPNDGALVIAPGASELTVAPIQLSDNFITGDEVLTLNTTVSGNVSYIYFILYFYNPEVDAYWVGDTSYVFAENTISIDGVNRPDYGPSPIQVQYEWSPTLFVLKDGEHEAFALFEPDEYINAEGISTYSVYGQYTYINGGTPDDAKLVFDPDGNLLHIYALPDPDGNGISTPVEITPQIGDQFTDYVQSYYFNENDEPYYDYSLSEDVFTWSEEGFWFESRYPVDGEYAIGFYAVDFDNNTVEGYEYITYQYQ
;
A
#
# COMPACT_ATOMS: atom_id res chain seq x y z
N SER A 1 -21.37 -1.35 -3.08
CA SER A 1 -20.99 -0.88 -1.75
C SER A 1 -20.68 -2.12 -0.98
N ASP A 2 -19.40 -2.45 -0.91
CA ASP A 2 -18.83 -3.66 -0.30
C ASP A 2 -17.30 -3.54 -0.31
N HIS A 3 -16.58 -4.60 0.06
CA HIS A 3 -15.13 -4.73 -0.08
C HIS A 3 -14.69 -4.76 -1.55
N GLY A 4 -13.46 -4.33 -1.80
CA GLY A 4 -12.81 -4.38 -3.10
C GLY A 4 -11.32 -4.70 -2.97
N GLY A 5 -10.78 -5.38 -3.96
CA GLY A 5 -9.38 -5.74 -4.13
C GLY A 5 -8.85 -5.37 -5.51
N GLY A 6 -9.51 -4.43 -6.20
CA GLY A 6 -9.13 -4.00 -7.53
C GLY A 6 -9.33 -5.08 -8.57
N TRP A 7 -8.26 -5.46 -9.29
CA TRP A 7 -8.34 -6.48 -10.34
C TRP A 7 -8.68 -7.88 -9.81
N THR A 8 -8.42 -8.17 -8.52
CA THR A 8 -8.77 -9.47 -7.93
C THR A 8 -10.28 -9.62 -7.72
N GLY A 9 -11.02 -8.51 -7.70
CA GLY A 9 -12.47 -8.48 -7.50
C GLY A 9 -12.86 -7.92 -6.13
N GLY A 10 -13.82 -8.54 -5.46
CA GLY A 10 -14.33 -8.12 -4.16
C GLY A 10 -15.78 -8.55 -3.93
N PHE A 11 -16.54 -7.77 -3.17
CA PHE A 11 -17.97 -8.00 -2.90
C PHE A 11 -18.26 -9.34 -2.22
N SER A 12 -17.79 -9.46 -0.97
CA SER A 12 -17.79 -10.71 -0.21
C SER A 12 -19.14 -10.99 0.45
N ASP A 13 -19.68 -12.19 0.23
CA ASP A 13 -20.80 -12.74 0.99
C ASP A 13 -20.27 -13.54 2.19
N LEU A 14 -20.31 -12.92 3.38
CA LEU A 14 -19.86 -13.52 4.63
C LEU A 14 -20.65 -14.78 5.05
N TYR A 15 -21.87 -14.97 4.53
CA TYR A 15 -22.64 -16.17 4.84
C TYR A 15 -22.16 -17.39 4.05
N SER A 16 -21.81 -17.19 2.78
CA SER A 16 -21.25 -18.26 1.94
C SER A 16 -19.73 -18.35 1.98
N GLY A 17 -19.03 -17.33 2.48
CA GLY A 17 -17.57 -17.24 2.45
C GLY A 17 -17.05 -17.14 1.00
N SER A 18 -17.69 -16.28 0.19
CA SER A 18 -17.37 -16.16 -1.24
C SER A 18 -17.32 -14.71 -1.69
N ALA A 19 -16.36 -14.36 -2.54
CA ALA A 19 -16.28 -13.08 -3.23
C ALA A 19 -16.53 -13.23 -4.74
N LEU A 20 -16.77 -12.12 -5.43
CA LEU A 20 -16.84 -12.04 -6.89
C LEU A 20 -15.47 -11.65 -7.45
N THR A 21 -14.93 -12.47 -8.36
CA THR A 21 -13.72 -12.07 -9.10
C THR A 21 -14.04 -11.02 -10.17
N MET A 22 -13.05 -10.26 -10.66
CA MET A 22 -13.31 -9.30 -11.73
C MET A 22 -13.81 -9.95 -13.02
N ALA A 23 -13.39 -11.18 -13.33
CA ALA A 23 -13.93 -11.93 -14.44
C ALA A 23 -15.46 -12.14 -14.27
N GLN A 24 -15.90 -12.57 -13.09
CA GLN A 24 -17.32 -12.79 -12.79
C GLN A 24 -18.13 -11.48 -12.80
N ILE A 25 -17.57 -10.37 -12.29
CA ILE A 25 -18.19 -9.05 -12.34
C ILE A 25 -18.39 -8.64 -13.80
N THR A 26 -17.36 -8.75 -14.63
CA THR A 26 -17.37 -8.38 -16.05
C THR A 26 -18.39 -9.20 -16.83
N GLU A 27 -18.37 -10.52 -16.68
CA GLU A 27 -19.33 -11.43 -17.33
C GLU A 27 -20.78 -11.13 -16.93
N SER A 28 -21.01 -10.82 -15.65
CA SER A 28 -22.34 -10.49 -15.14
C SER A 28 -22.86 -9.19 -15.76
N ILE A 29 -22.02 -8.16 -15.84
CA ILE A 29 -22.36 -6.87 -16.45
C ILE A 29 -22.61 -7.01 -17.96
N GLU A 30 -21.78 -7.80 -18.65
CA GLU A 30 -21.98 -8.10 -20.08
C GLU A 30 -23.34 -8.78 -20.32
N GLN A 31 -23.70 -9.78 -19.50
CA GLN A 31 -24.99 -10.46 -19.59
C GLN A 31 -26.17 -9.50 -19.35
N VAL A 32 -26.04 -8.55 -18.41
CA VAL A 32 -27.09 -7.55 -18.17
C VAL A 32 -27.20 -6.58 -19.35
N GLN A 33 -26.09 -6.09 -19.88
CA GLN A 33 -26.07 -5.19 -21.03
C GLN A 33 -26.70 -5.84 -22.27
N ALA A 34 -26.43 -7.13 -22.50
CA ALA A 34 -27.07 -7.90 -23.57
C ALA A 34 -28.60 -7.94 -23.41
N ARG A 35 -29.11 -8.09 -22.19
CA ARG A 35 -30.57 -8.04 -21.90
C ARG A 35 -31.15 -6.64 -22.04
N MET A 36 -30.33 -5.60 -21.89
CA MET A 36 -30.67 -4.20 -22.15
C MET A 36 -30.54 -3.82 -23.63
N ASN A 37 -30.42 -4.79 -24.54
CA ASN A 37 -30.23 -4.58 -25.99
C ASN A 37 -28.98 -3.74 -26.32
N GLY A 38 -27.90 -3.94 -25.56
CA GLY A 38 -26.63 -3.24 -25.77
C GLY A 38 -26.61 -1.80 -25.24
N GLN A 39 -27.63 -1.38 -24.48
CA GLN A 39 -27.59 -0.10 -23.77
C GLN A 39 -26.56 -0.16 -22.66
N LYS A 40 -25.69 0.85 -22.61
CA LYS A 40 -24.75 1.04 -21.51
C LYS A 40 -25.47 1.50 -20.25
N PHE A 41 -24.92 1.14 -19.10
CA PHE A 41 -25.22 1.82 -17.84
C PHE A 41 -24.77 3.28 -17.94
N GLU A 42 -25.57 4.20 -17.40
CA GLU A 42 -25.13 5.60 -17.35
C GLU A 42 -23.92 5.75 -16.44
N ILE A 43 -23.97 5.13 -15.25
CA ILE A 43 -22.89 5.13 -14.27
C ILE A 43 -22.75 3.72 -13.72
N ILE A 44 -21.52 3.21 -13.65
CA ILE A 44 -21.15 2.09 -12.77
C ILE A 44 -20.27 2.67 -11.65
N GLY A 45 -20.67 2.43 -10.41
CA GLY A 45 -19.99 3.00 -9.24
C GLY A 45 -19.50 1.92 -8.30
N PHE A 46 -18.23 2.02 -7.89
CA PHE A 46 -17.59 1.17 -6.91
C PHE A 46 -17.39 1.96 -5.62
N ASP A 47 -18.38 1.89 -4.74
CA ASP A 47 -18.19 2.20 -3.33
C ASP A 47 -17.51 1.00 -2.65
N ALA A 48 -16.26 0.76 -3.05
CA ALA A 48 -15.42 -0.35 -2.64
C ALA A 48 -13.93 0.03 -2.77
N CYS A 49 -13.09 -0.54 -1.91
CA CYS A 49 -11.65 -0.27 -1.84
C CYS A 49 -10.94 -0.64 -3.15
N LEU A 50 -9.92 0.14 -3.54
CA LEU A 50 -8.95 -0.21 -4.58
C LEU A 50 -9.52 -0.44 -5.99
N MET A 51 -10.78 -0.10 -6.26
CA MET A 51 -11.43 -0.34 -7.55
C MET A 51 -11.07 0.70 -8.64
N GLY A 52 -10.33 1.74 -8.29
CA GLY A 52 -9.85 2.83 -9.16
C GLY A 52 -8.71 2.43 -10.08
N MET A 53 -8.74 1.20 -10.61
CA MET A 53 -7.66 0.61 -11.40
C MET A 53 -7.95 0.61 -12.90
N ILE A 54 -6.92 0.73 -13.73
CA ILE A 54 -7.05 0.60 -15.19
C ILE A 54 -7.56 -0.79 -15.60
N GLU A 55 -7.26 -1.84 -14.83
CA GLU A 55 -7.77 -3.19 -15.03
C GLU A 55 -9.30 -3.24 -14.89
N VAL A 56 -9.83 -2.58 -13.86
CA VAL A 56 -11.27 -2.50 -13.59
C VAL A 56 -11.96 -1.63 -14.65
N TYR A 57 -11.43 -0.43 -14.89
CA TYR A 57 -11.99 0.49 -15.88
C TYR A 57 -11.91 -0.09 -17.30
N GLY A 58 -10.79 -0.71 -17.67
CA GLY A 58 -10.55 -1.35 -18.96
C GLY A 58 -11.47 -2.54 -19.22
N SER A 59 -11.86 -3.26 -18.17
CA SER A 59 -12.82 -4.36 -18.25
C SER A 59 -14.26 -3.89 -18.44
N LEU A 60 -14.61 -2.70 -17.93
CA LEU A 60 -16.00 -2.25 -17.81
C LEU A 60 -16.40 -1.06 -18.69
N TYR A 61 -15.44 -0.32 -19.28
CA TYR A 61 -15.74 0.82 -20.15
C TYR A 61 -16.67 0.50 -21.35
N PRO A 62 -16.73 -0.73 -21.92
CA PRO A 62 -17.70 -1.04 -22.97
C PRO A 62 -19.15 -1.02 -22.48
N TYR A 63 -19.38 -1.14 -21.17
CA TYR A 63 -20.70 -1.34 -20.57
C TYR A 63 -21.22 -0.11 -19.81
N ALA A 64 -20.38 0.89 -19.54
CA ALA A 64 -20.77 2.14 -18.87
C ALA A 64 -20.47 3.39 -19.71
N ASN A 65 -21.16 4.50 -19.44
CA ASN A 65 -20.79 5.83 -19.93
C ASN A 65 -19.79 6.51 -18.98
N TYR A 66 -20.03 6.39 -17.66
CA TYR A 66 -19.13 6.88 -16.62
C TYR A 66 -18.87 5.80 -15.56
N MET A 67 -17.69 5.85 -14.96
CA MET A 67 -17.31 4.98 -13.85
C MET A 67 -16.80 5.81 -12.69
N VAL A 68 -17.08 5.41 -11.45
CA VAL A 68 -16.61 6.11 -10.24
C VAL A 68 -16.02 5.09 -9.27
N ALA A 69 -14.77 5.27 -8.86
CA ALA A 69 -14.07 4.35 -7.96
C ALA A 69 -12.88 5.05 -7.25
N SER A 70 -12.37 4.42 -6.19
CA SER A 70 -11.23 4.90 -5.39
C SER A 70 -9.99 4.07 -5.69
N GLU A 71 -8.84 4.72 -5.86
CA GLU A 71 -7.55 4.05 -5.98
C GLU A 71 -7.10 3.45 -4.65
N GLU A 72 -7.52 4.07 -3.54
CA GLU A 72 -7.24 3.68 -2.16
C GLU A 72 -8.45 2.99 -1.47
N VAL A 73 -8.26 2.49 -0.26
CA VAL A 73 -9.31 2.12 0.69
C VAL A 73 -10.32 3.25 0.88
N ILE A 74 -11.61 2.89 0.91
CA ILE A 74 -12.71 3.82 1.17
C ILE A 74 -13.06 3.78 2.65
N PRO A 75 -13.39 4.92 3.29
CA PRO A 75 -13.79 4.93 4.68
C PRO A 75 -15.03 4.10 4.96
N ALA A 76 -15.17 3.62 6.19
CA ALA A 76 -16.29 2.78 6.62
C ALA A 76 -17.69 3.37 6.34
N THR A 77 -17.78 4.70 6.23
CA THR A 77 -19.02 5.42 5.92
C THR A 77 -19.45 5.32 4.44
N GLY A 78 -18.54 4.92 3.55
CA GLY A 78 -18.77 4.84 2.12
C GLY A 78 -18.97 6.21 1.46
N TRP A 79 -19.74 6.24 0.37
CA TRP A 79 -20.07 7.48 -0.31
C TRP A 79 -21.10 8.34 0.43
N SER A 80 -21.08 9.65 0.17
CA SER A 80 -22.02 10.64 0.71
C SER A 80 -23.40 10.57 0.04
N TYR A 81 -24.06 9.41 0.15
CA TYR A 81 -25.29 9.06 -0.59
C TYR A 81 -26.39 10.09 -0.47
N ALA A 82 -26.67 10.56 0.75
CA ALA A 82 -27.71 11.56 0.98
C ALA A 82 -27.42 12.87 0.22
N ALA A 83 -26.17 13.34 0.23
CA ALA A 83 -25.78 14.60 -0.38
C ALA A 83 -25.86 14.58 -1.91
N TRP A 84 -25.26 13.57 -2.56
CA TRP A 84 -25.26 13.53 -4.02
C TRP A 84 -26.65 13.21 -4.58
N LEU A 85 -27.41 12.29 -3.94
CA LEU A 85 -28.77 11.97 -4.36
C LEU A 85 -29.72 13.16 -4.18
N GLU A 86 -29.55 13.97 -3.14
CA GLU A 86 -30.33 15.20 -2.98
C GLU A 86 -30.09 16.17 -4.15
N LYS A 87 -28.84 16.36 -4.58
CA LYS A 87 -28.50 17.22 -5.72
C LYS A 87 -29.11 16.69 -7.03
N VAL A 88 -29.12 15.38 -7.24
CA VAL A 88 -29.80 14.73 -8.38
C VAL A 88 -31.33 14.92 -8.28
N ALA A 89 -31.92 14.78 -7.10
CA ALA A 89 -33.36 14.97 -6.90
C ALA A 89 -33.81 16.42 -7.15
N GLN A 90 -32.95 17.40 -6.83
CA GLN A 90 -33.18 18.82 -7.08
C GLN A 90 -33.00 19.20 -8.56
N ASN A 91 -32.20 18.45 -9.32
CA ASN A 91 -32.01 18.62 -10.76
C ASN A 91 -32.11 17.27 -11.51
N PRO A 92 -33.33 16.75 -11.75
CA PRO A 92 -33.51 15.46 -12.40
C PRO A 92 -33.14 15.44 -13.90
N SER A 93 -32.76 16.59 -14.48
CA SER A 93 -32.22 16.68 -15.84
C SER A 93 -30.69 16.56 -15.91
N MET A 94 -30.03 16.39 -14.76
CA MET A 94 -28.59 16.17 -14.65
C MET A 94 -28.16 14.96 -15.47
N ASP A 95 -27.11 15.11 -16.28
CA ASP A 95 -26.57 13.99 -17.05
C ASP A 95 -25.61 13.13 -16.21
N GLY A 96 -25.13 12.01 -16.76
CA GLY A 96 -24.20 11.13 -16.06
C GLY A 96 -22.87 11.80 -15.73
N ARG A 97 -22.39 12.74 -16.56
CA ARG A 97 -21.14 13.47 -16.31
C ARG A 97 -21.27 14.30 -15.05
N GLU A 98 -22.32 15.13 -15.00
CA GLU A 98 -22.61 15.98 -13.86
C GLU A 98 -22.88 15.13 -12.60
N SER A 99 -23.65 14.05 -12.73
CA SER A 99 -23.97 13.16 -11.60
C SER A 99 -22.71 12.48 -11.03
N SER A 100 -21.84 11.95 -11.89
CA SER A 100 -20.56 11.35 -11.48
C SER A 100 -19.62 12.37 -10.84
N SER A 101 -19.51 13.58 -11.40
CA SER A 101 -18.73 14.65 -10.78
C SER A 101 -19.28 15.06 -9.41
N ILE A 102 -20.60 15.02 -9.22
CA ILE A 102 -21.20 15.33 -7.92
C ILE A 102 -20.85 14.28 -6.87
N ILE A 103 -20.93 12.98 -7.21
CA ILE A 103 -20.52 11.90 -6.30
C ILE A 103 -19.14 12.19 -5.73
N VAL A 104 -18.16 12.50 -6.60
CA VAL A 104 -16.79 12.86 -6.21
C VAL A 104 -16.75 14.13 -5.35
N SER A 105 -17.41 15.21 -5.78
CA SER A 105 -17.35 16.48 -5.06
C SER A 105 -17.95 16.46 -3.66
N THR A 106 -18.97 15.62 -3.44
CA THR A 106 -19.65 15.51 -2.14
C THR A 106 -18.94 14.57 -1.17
N TYR A 107 -18.10 13.68 -1.69
CA TYR A 107 -17.47 12.59 -0.95
C TYR A 107 -16.73 13.10 0.29
N ILE A 108 -17.05 12.51 1.45
CA ILE A 108 -16.57 12.86 2.80
C ILE A 108 -17.05 14.24 3.30
N VAL A 109 -16.87 15.30 2.52
CA VAL A 109 -17.06 16.70 2.94
C VAL A 109 -18.53 17.11 3.12
N GLU A 110 -19.45 16.50 2.37
CA GLU A 110 -20.89 16.73 2.50
C GLU A 110 -21.61 15.52 3.08
N ASP A 111 -20.89 14.52 3.61
CA ASP A 111 -21.53 13.35 4.20
C ASP A 111 -22.38 13.73 5.40
N THR A 112 -23.65 13.33 5.40
CA THR A 112 -24.61 13.72 6.44
C THR A 112 -24.29 13.08 7.78
N ILE A 113 -23.73 11.87 7.81
CA ILE A 113 -23.36 11.21 9.06
C ILE A 113 -22.12 11.87 9.64
N LEU A 114 -21.09 12.08 8.83
CA LEU A 114 -19.85 12.73 9.27
C LEU A 114 -20.10 14.17 9.72
N THR A 115 -20.80 14.97 8.92
CA THR A 115 -21.10 16.38 9.27
C THR A 115 -21.99 16.55 10.50
N LEU A 116 -22.71 15.52 10.93
CA LEU A 116 -23.50 15.51 12.17
C LEU A 116 -22.72 15.04 13.40
N ARG A 117 -21.65 14.25 13.22
CA ARG A 117 -20.96 13.53 14.30
C ARG A 117 -19.52 13.97 14.51
N SER A 118 -18.92 14.59 13.51
CA SER A 118 -17.52 14.95 13.47
C SER A 118 -17.37 16.47 13.28
N SER A 119 -16.34 17.03 13.89
CA SER A 119 -15.86 18.38 13.65
C SER A 119 -15.26 18.51 12.25
N ALA A 120 -15.10 19.74 11.78
CA ALA A 120 -14.45 20.00 10.50
C ALA A 120 -12.98 19.50 10.47
N ALA A 121 -12.30 19.48 11.62
CA ALA A 121 -10.94 18.96 11.70
C ALA A 121 -10.92 17.44 11.50
N GLU A 122 -11.80 16.69 12.18
CA GLU A 122 -11.93 15.23 12.00
C GLU A 122 -12.33 14.85 10.57
N ILE A 123 -13.22 15.64 9.93
CA ILE A 123 -13.58 15.42 8.52
C ILE A 123 -12.39 15.64 7.60
N ASN A 124 -11.58 16.68 7.84
CA ASN A 124 -10.36 16.93 7.07
C ASN A 124 -9.34 15.80 7.25
N GLU A 125 -9.21 15.24 8.45
CA GLU A 125 -8.32 14.10 8.72
C GLU A 125 -8.76 12.83 7.98
N ILE A 126 -10.06 12.55 7.93
CA ILE A 126 -10.59 11.45 7.10
C ILE A 126 -10.29 11.75 5.63
N GLU A 127 -10.63 12.95 5.16
CA GLU A 127 -10.41 13.35 3.75
C GLU A 127 -8.93 13.23 3.35
N ALA A 128 -7.99 13.53 4.24
CA ALA A 128 -6.55 13.53 4.01
C ALA A 128 -6.01 12.17 3.53
N GLY A 129 -6.64 11.04 3.91
CA GLY A 129 -6.24 9.69 3.51
C GLY A 129 -7.09 9.06 2.40
N THR A 130 -7.96 9.83 1.73
CA THR A 130 -8.92 9.26 0.76
C THR A 130 -8.60 9.59 -0.69
N THR A 131 -9.12 8.79 -1.62
CA THR A 131 -9.15 9.07 -3.06
C THR A 131 -10.55 8.80 -3.63
N LEU A 132 -10.95 9.50 -4.69
CA LEU A 132 -12.12 9.14 -5.50
C LEU A 132 -12.06 9.82 -6.86
N SER A 133 -12.23 9.07 -7.94
CA SER A 133 -12.23 9.60 -9.30
C SER A 133 -13.49 9.18 -10.07
N ALA A 134 -13.87 10.02 -11.03
CA ALA A 134 -14.92 9.75 -12.01
C ALA A 134 -14.32 9.78 -13.41
N ILE A 135 -14.54 8.71 -14.18
CA ILE A 135 -13.94 8.47 -15.49
C ILE A 135 -15.00 8.47 -16.60
N GLU A 136 -14.74 9.17 -17.70
CA GLU A 136 -15.49 9.05 -18.96
C GLU A 136 -15.06 7.76 -19.70
N SER A 137 -15.93 6.75 -19.71
CA SER A 137 -15.62 5.41 -20.26
C SER A 137 -15.22 5.46 -21.75
N ALA A 138 -15.73 6.42 -22.51
CA ALA A 138 -15.38 6.59 -23.92
C ALA A 138 -13.90 6.97 -24.15
N ARG A 139 -13.20 7.42 -23.11
CA ARG A 139 -11.77 7.82 -23.16
C ARG A 139 -10.82 6.72 -22.72
N MET A 140 -11.30 5.64 -22.11
CA MET A 140 -10.45 4.54 -21.67
C MET A 140 -9.60 3.91 -22.77
N PRO A 141 -10.10 3.73 -24.02
CA PRO A 141 -9.24 3.28 -25.11
C PRO A 141 -8.04 4.21 -25.37
N ASP A 142 -8.19 5.52 -25.17
CA ASP A 142 -7.07 6.48 -25.36
C ASP A 142 -6.03 6.29 -24.24
N VAL A 143 -6.46 6.07 -23.00
CA VAL A 143 -5.58 5.79 -21.85
C VAL A 143 -4.81 4.48 -22.04
N ILE A 144 -5.50 3.39 -22.40
CA ILE A 144 -4.87 2.07 -22.63
C ILE A 144 -3.85 2.16 -23.79
N ASN A 145 -4.20 2.85 -24.88
CA ASN A 145 -3.26 3.04 -26.00
C ASN A 145 -2.03 3.87 -25.59
N ALA A 146 -2.22 4.92 -24.78
CA ALA A 146 -1.10 5.73 -24.30
C ALA A 146 -0.22 4.95 -23.31
N MET A 147 -0.81 4.11 -22.45
CA MET A 147 -0.08 3.18 -21.58
C MET A 147 0.77 2.22 -22.41
N ASN A 148 0.21 1.59 -23.44
CA ASN A 148 0.94 0.68 -24.33
C ASN A 148 2.14 1.37 -25.02
N GLN A 149 1.98 2.62 -25.44
CA GLN A 149 3.07 3.41 -26.01
C GLN A 149 4.15 3.73 -24.96
N PHE A 150 3.73 4.10 -23.76
CA PHE A 150 4.62 4.40 -22.65
C PHE A 150 5.46 3.17 -22.26
N ILE A 151 4.86 2.02 -21.99
CA ILE A 151 5.60 0.79 -21.64
C ILE A 151 6.50 0.30 -22.77
N THR A 152 6.14 0.55 -24.03
CA THR A 152 7.02 0.28 -25.18
C THR A 152 8.33 1.09 -25.08
N THR A 153 8.27 2.34 -24.62
CA THR A 153 9.49 3.14 -24.39
C THR A 153 10.31 2.63 -23.20
N LEU A 154 9.67 2.04 -22.21
CA LEU A 154 10.36 1.44 -21.05
C LEU A 154 11.05 0.12 -21.41
N SER A 155 10.57 -0.62 -22.42
CA SER A 155 11.13 -1.91 -22.81
C SER A 155 12.57 -1.84 -23.37
N VAL A 156 13.05 -0.65 -23.71
CA VAL A 156 14.38 -0.45 -24.31
C VAL A 156 15.38 0.21 -23.37
N ILE A 157 15.00 0.48 -22.13
CA ILE A 157 15.90 0.95 -21.07
C ILE A 157 16.25 -0.18 -20.11
N ASP A 158 17.18 0.12 -19.22
CA ASP A 158 17.55 -0.79 -18.14
C ASP A 158 16.38 -0.98 -17.17
N GLN A 159 15.99 -2.23 -16.95
CA GLN A 159 14.81 -2.59 -16.16
C GLN A 159 15.00 -2.36 -14.66
N GLU A 160 16.24 -2.21 -14.19
CA GLU A 160 16.51 -1.77 -12.82
C GLU A 160 15.92 -0.37 -12.55
N TRP A 161 16.02 0.54 -13.52
CA TRP A 161 15.42 1.88 -13.42
C TRP A 161 13.89 1.83 -13.41
N VAL A 162 13.30 0.85 -14.10
CA VAL A 162 11.84 0.64 -14.11
C VAL A 162 11.40 0.10 -12.74
N ALA A 163 12.12 -0.86 -12.16
CA ALA A 163 11.86 -1.37 -10.82
C ALA A 163 12.05 -0.28 -9.74
N GLN A 164 13.06 0.58 -9.88
CA GLN A 164 13.21 1.76 -9.03
C GLN A 164 12.01 2.71 -9.16
N GLY A 165 11.55 2.99 -10.38
CA GLY A 165 10.37 3.83 -10.60
C GLY A 165 9.11 3.26 -9.95
N ARG A 166 8.92 1.94 -10.03
CA ARG A 166 7.83 1.21 -9.37
C ARG A 166 7.89 1.39 -7.85
N ALA A 167 9.05 1.15 -7.23
CA ALA A 167 9.22 1.21 -5.78
C ALA A 167 8.97 2.60 -5.16
N TYR A 168 9.09 3.66 -5.96
CA TYR A 168 8.91 5.05 -5.51
C TYR A 168 7.63 5.72 -6.03
N SER A 169 6.79 4.98 -6.73
CA SER A 169 5.48 5.49 -7.14
C SER A 169 4.52 5.55 -5.95
N ARG A 170 3.53 6.44 -6.00
CA ARG A 170 2.41 6.43 -5.04
C ARG A 170 1.78 5.05 -5.03
N GLY A 171 2.01 4.30 -3.96
CA GLY A 171 1.35 3.02 -3.70
C GLY A 171 0.07 3.19 -2.89
N TYR A 172 -0.81 2.22 -3.02
CA TYR A 172 -2.06 2.10 -2.27
C TYR A 172 -2.01 0.88 -1.34
N TYR A 173 -3.03 0.67 -0.51
CA TYR A 173 -3.03 -0.45 0.45
C TYR A 173 -2.65 -1.80 -0.18
N SER A 174 -1.71 -2.52 0.43
CA SER A 174 -1.27 -3.84 -0.02
C SER A 174 -2.25 -4.93 0.40
N ILE A 175 -2.75 -5.70 -0.56
CA ILE A 175 -3.65 -6.84 -0.32
C ILE A 175 -2.91 -8.19 -0.26
N PHE A 176 -1.59 -8.18 -0.46
CA PHE A 176 -0.77 -9.39 -0.60
C PHE A 176 0.01 -9.75 0.68
N GLY A 177 -0.23 -9.05 1.78
CA GLY A 177 0.40 -9.31 3.09
C GLY A 177 0.99 -8.05 3.73
N GLU A 178 1.26 -8.14 5.04
CA GLU A 178 1.76 -7.04 5.87
C GLU A 178 3.19 -6.61 5.49
N ASP A 179 4.05 -7.58 5.16
CA ASP A 179 5.45 -7.36 4.76
C ASP A 179 5.65 -7.17 3.25
N VAL A 180 4.54 -7.06 2.50
CA VAL A 180 4.57 -6.97 1.05
C VAL A 180 4.30 -5.53 0.61
N PRO A 181 5.24 -4.87 -0.07
CA PRO A 181 5.04 -3.50 -0.52
C PRO A 181 3.84 -3.41 -1.49
N PRO A 182 3.16 -2.26 -1.53
CA PRO A 182 2.06 -2.02 -2.47
C PRO A 182 2.36 -2.47 -3.90
N ALA A 183 1.54 -3.39 -4.40
CA ALA A 183 1.56 -3.79 -5.82
C ALA A 183 0.62 -2.94 -6.68
N PHE A 184 -0.25 -2.13 -6.06
CA PHE A 184 -1.12 -1.19 -6.77
C PHE A 184 -0.50 0.19 -6.62
N ILE A 185 -0.12 0.78 -7.75
CA ILE A 185 0.55 2.09 -7.80
C ILE A 185 -0.15 3.01 -8.78
N ASP A 186 0.00 4.32 -8.60
CA ASP A 186 -0.59 5.33 -9.48
C ASP A 186 0.09 5.35 -10.86
N LEU A 187 -0.71 5.28 -11.93
CA LEU A 187 -0.21 5.21 -13.31
C LEU A 187 0.42 6.52 -13.78
N GLY A 188 -0.17 7.66 -13.40
CA GLY A 188 0.32 8.98 -13.81
C GLY A 188 1.61 9.39 -13.08
N ASN A 189 1.72 9.09 -11.81
CA ASN A 189 2.88 9.31 -10.96
C ASN A 189 4.04 8.43 -11.37
N PHE A 190 3.80 7.14 -11.63
CA PHE A 190 4.82 6.25 -12.20
C PHE A 190 5.37 6.82 -13.52
N ALA A 191 4.49 7.30 -14.41
CA ALA A 191 4.91 7.91 -15.66
C ALA A 191 5.73 9.18 -15.46
N GLU A 192 5.36 10.02 -14.49
CA GLU A 192 6.12 11.22 -14.13
C GLU A 192 7.51 10.87 -13.56
N ILE A 193 7.60 9.86 -12.69
CA ILE A 193 8.86 9.37 -12.14
C ILE A 193 9.78 8.89 -13.26
N MET A 194 9.28 8.06 -14.19
CA MET A 194 10.09 7.57 -15.31
C MET A 194 10.55 8.70 -16.24
N SER A 195 9.81 9.80 -16.32
CA SER A 195 10.20 10.97 -17.13
C SER A 195 11.46 11.68 -16.61
N THR A 196 11.85 11.44 -15.35
CA THR A 196 13.08 11.98 -14.73
C THR A 196 14.36 11.34 -15.25
N THR A 197 14.26 10.23 -16.01
CA THR A 197 15.38 9.65 -16.77
C THR A 197 15.97 10.61 -17.80
N ASN A 198 15.23 11.67 -18.16
CA ASN A 198 15.56 12.63 -19.22
C ASN A 198 15.68 12.01 -20.63
N ASP A 199 15.12 10.81 -20.84
CA ASP A 199 14.96 10.26 -22.19
C ASP A 199 13.81 10.99 -22.93
N PRO A 200 14.06 11.61 -24.10
CA PRO A 200 13.03 12.36 -24.81
C PRO A 200 11.82 11.53 -25.25
N SER A 201 12.00 10.23 -25.50
CA SER A 201 10.92 9.33 -25.91
C SER A 201 10.01 9.01 -24.72
N ILE A 202 10.60 8.76 -23.55
CA ILE A 202 9.86 8.53 -22.30
C ILE A 202 9.12 9.80 -21.89
N GLN A 203 9.75 10.97 -21.97
CA GLN A 203 9.09 12.26 -21.68
C GLN A 203 7.89 12.52 -22.60
N ALA A 204 8.05 12.30 -23.91
CA ALA A 204 6.96 12.46 -24.85
C ALA A 204 5.82 11.45 -24.65
N ALA A 205 6.13 10.22 -24.21
CA ALA A 205 5.14 9.20 -23.89
C ALA A 205 4.44 9.49 -22.56
N ASN A 206 5.16 9.97 -21.53
CA ASN A 206 4.60 10.46 -20.27
C ASN A 206 3.60 11.60 -20.53
N GLU A 207 3.98 12.62 -21.31
CA GLU A 207 3.09 13.74 -21.67
C GLU A 207 1.78 13.24 -22.33
N GLN A 208 1.87 12.24 -23.22
CA GLN A 208 0.71 11.65 -23.88
C GLN A 208 -0.16 10.85 -22.92
N LEU A 209 0.44 10.03 -22.05
CA LEU A 209 -0.28 9.24 -21.05
C LEU A 209 -0.99 10.13 -20.04
N ARG A 210 -0.30 11.10 -19.45
CA ARG A 210 -0.91 12.05 -18.51
C ARG A 210 -2.01 12.88 -19.15
N ALA A 211 -1.85 13.28 -20.42
CA ALA A 211 -2.92 13.95 -21.16
C ALA A 211 -4.14 13.05 -21.40
N ALA A 212 -3.94 11.77 -21.69
CA ALA A 212 -5.03 10.80 -21.84
C ALA A 212 -5.76 10.55 -20.51
N ILE A 213 -5.02 10.37 -19.41
CA ILE A 213 -5.59 10.24 -18.05
C ILE A 213 -6.41 11.50 -17.73
N SER A 214 -5.84 12.69 -17.87
CA SER A 214 -6.54 13.95 -17.59
C SER A 214 -7.79 14.15 -18.46
N ALA A 215 -7.79 13.65 -19.70
CA ALA A 215 -8.98 13.71 -20.56
C ALA A 215 -10.07 12.71 -20.15
N ALA A 216 -9.69 11.56 -19.60
CA ALA A 216 -10.61 10.54 -19.13
C ALA A 216 -11.21 10.88 -17.75
N VAL A 217 -10.41 11.45 -16.85
CA VAL A 217 -10.81 11.81 -15.49
C VAL A 217 -11.63 13.12 -15.51
N ILE A 218 -12.95 13.00 -15.35
CA ILE A 218 -13.87 14.16 -15.40
C ILE A 218 -14.04 14.86 -14.05
N ALA A 219 -13.74 14.17 -12.96
CA ALA A 219 -13.60 14.70 -11.60
C ALA A 219 -12.68 13.78 -10.81
N GLU A 220 -11.88 14.36 -9.93
CA GLU A 220 -10.90 13.66 -9.11
C GLU A 220 -10.79 14.39 -7.78
N LYS A 221 -10.55 13.63 -6.73
CA LYS A 221 -10.34 14.11 -5.38
C LYS A 221 -9.41 13.16 -4.65
N HIS A 222 -8.33 13.69 -4.09
CA HIS A 222 -7.50 12.99 -3.13
C HIS A 222 -7.12 13.89 -1.96
N GLY A 223 -6.88 13.27 -0.82
CA GLY A 223 -6.35 13.93 0.37
C GLY A 223 -4.85 14.18 0.30
N VAL A 224 -4.34 15.02 1.21
CA VAL A 224 -2.92 15.41 1.24
C VAL A 224 -1.96 14.24 1.47
N ARG A 225 -2.37 13.20 2.22
CA ARG A 225 -1.58 11.97 2.43
C ARG A 225 -1.62 11.03 1.22
N MET A 226 -2.51 11.28 0.27
CA MET A 226 -2.62 10.55 -1.00
C MET A 226 -2.05 11.34 -2.19
N ALA A 227 -1.18 12.33 -1.92
CA ALA A 227 -0.50 13.10 -2.95
C ALA A 227 0.24 12.20 -3.94
N GLY A 228 0.13 12.52 -5.22
CA GLY A 228 0.60 11.68 -6.33
C GLY A 228 -0.50 10.88 -7.00
N SER A 229 -1.69 10.79 -6.39
CA SER A 229 -2.85 10.15 -7.02
C SER A 229 -3.37 10.95 -8.21
N THR A 230 -3.72 10.26 -9.29
CA THR A 230 -4.18 10.84 -10.56
C THR A 230 -5.54 10.30 -10.99
N GLY A 231 -6.13 9.40 -10.19
CA GLY A 231 -7.46 8.84 -10.38
C GLY A 231 -7.48 7.49 -11.11
N ILE A 232 -6.33 6.96 -11.51
CA ILE A 232 -6.17 5.65 -12.15
C ILE A 232 -4.88 4.98 -11.66
N SER A 233 -5.02 3.93 -10.86
CA SER A 233 -3.93 3.02 -10.46
C SER A 233 -3.81 1.81 -11.40
N PHE A 234 -2.75 1.01 -11.23
CA PHE A 234 -2.53 -0.23 -11.98
C PHE A 234 -1.68 -1.22 -11.17
N HIS A 235 -1.74 -2.51 -11.53
CA HIS A 235 -0.97 -3.56 -10.87
C HIS A 235 0.47 -3.62 -11.40
N PHE A 236 1.44 -3.24 -10.57
CA PHE A 236 2.86 -3.45 -10.81
C PHE A 236 3.54 -4.06 -9.57
N PRO A 237 3.54 -5.40 -9.44
CA PRO A 237 4.02 -6.13 -8.26
C PRO A 237 5.56 -6.14 -8.14
N ILE A 238 6.11 -6.59 -7.00
CA ILE A 238 7.50 -7.13 -6.91
C ILE A 238 7.56 -8.54 -7.53
N SER A 239 8.77 -9.10 -7.67
CA SER A 239 8.95 -10.43 -8.26
C SER A 239 8.24 -11.54 -7.49
N ASP A 240 8.21 -11.51 -6.15
CA ASP A 240 7.50 -12.51 -5.34
C ASP A 240 5.99 -12.51 -5.60
N VAL A 241 5.37 -11.33 -5.68
CA VAL A 241 3.94 -11.21 -5.99
C VAL A 241 3.66 -11.57 -7.45
N TYR A 242 4.57 -11.27 -8.37
CA TYR A 242 4.48 -11.74 -9.76
C TYR A 242 4.53 -13.28 -9.84
N ILE A 243 5.43 -13.91 -9.08
CA ILE A 243 5.53 -15.37 -8.96
C ILE A 243 4.23 -15.95 -8.40
N LEU A 244 3.74 -15.37 -7.30
CA LEU A 244 2.50 -15.79 -6.64
C LEU A 244 1.30 -15.77 -7.60
N THR A 245 1.16 -14.69 -8.35
CA THR A 245 -0.02 -14.47 -9.20
C THR A 245 0.04 -15.17 -10.55
N GLU A 246 1.24 -15.49 -11.07
CA GLU A 246 1.40 -16.07 -12.42
C GLU A 246 1.91 -17.53 -12.44
N PHE A 247 2.66 -17.98 -11.42
CA PHE A 247 3.39 -19.26 -11.46
C PHE A 247 3.03 -20.26 -10.36
N THR A 248 2.36 -19.87 -9.27
CA THR A 248 2.11 -20.76 -8.12
C THR A 248 0.62 -21.00 -7.89
N ASP A 249 0.18 -22.24 -7.66
CA ASP A 249 -1.22 -22.54 -7.27
C ASP A 249 -1.50 -22.26 -5.78
N GLU A 250 -0.67 -21.43 -5.13
CA GLU A 250 -0.78 -21.11 -3.69
C GLU A 250 -1.95 -20.18 -3.40
N THR A 251 -2.29 -19.32 -4.36
CA THR A 251 -3.50 -18.49 -4.34
C THR A 251 -4.48 -18.95 -5.42
N LEU A 252 -5.77 -18.65 -5.22
CA LEU A 252 -6.82 -18.86 -6.22
C LEU A 252 -6.90 -17.73 -7.25
N VAL A 253 -6.16 -16.65 -7.03
CA VAL A 253 -6.22 -15.44 -7.86
C VAL A 253 -5.15 -15.47 -8.95
N ARG A 254 -5.57 -15.21 -10.19
CA ARG A 254 -4.72 -15.26 -11.39
C ARG A 254 -4.87 -13.97 -12.19
N TYR A 255 -3.79 -13.21 -12.34
CA TYR A 255 -3.85 -11.91 -13.00
C TYR A 255 -4.38 -12.02 -14.44
N ALA A 256 -3.84 -12.97 -15.20
CA ALA A 256 -4.30 -13.22 -16.57
C ALA A 256 -5.79 -13.62 -16.67
N ASP A 257 -6.33 -14.33 -15.67
CA ASP A 257 -7.71 -14.81 -15.69
C ASP A 257 -8.69 -13.73 -15.20
N ASP A 258 -8.36 -13.00 -14.13
CA ASP A 258 -9.28 -12.05 -13.50
C ASP A 258 -9.25 -10.68 -14.19
N ALA A 259 -8.11 -10.27 -14.75
CA ALA A 259 -7.97 -9.03 -15.52
C ALA A 259 -8.05 -9.25 -17.05
N TYR A 260 -8.45 -10.45 -17.51
CA TYR A 260 -8.37 -10.86 -18.93
C TYR A 260 -8.94 -9.83 -19.91
N LYS A 261 -10.05 -9.17 -19.54
CA LYS A 261 -10.74 -8.24 -20.43
C LYS A 261 -9.94 -6.97 -20.70
N PHE A 262 -9.21 -6.50 -19.70
CA PHE A 262 -8.25 -5.41 -19.86
C PHE A 262 -7.02 -5.87 -20.66
N LEU A 263 -6.48 -7.05 -20.32
CA LEU A 263 -5.27 -7.60 -20.95
C LEU A 263 -5.46 -7.92 -22.44
N GLU A 264 -6.67 -8.31 -22.88
CA GLU A 264 -7.00 -8.43 -24.31
C GLU A 264 -6.79 -7.12 -25.11
N GLN A 265 -6.66 -5.98 -24.44
CA GLN A 265 -6.60 -4.63 -25.02
C GLN A 265 -5.30 -3.89 -24.71
N SER A 266 -4.56 -4.34 -23.71
CA SER A 266 -3.27 -3.78 -23.30
C SER A 266 -2.12 -4.65 -23.78
N SER A 267 -0.88 -4.22 -23.53
CA SER A 267 0.30 -5.07 -23.66
C SER A 267 1.05 -5.17 -22.34
N TRP A 268 0.29 -5.12 -21.24
CA TRP A 268 0.84 -5.00 -19.90
C TRP A 268 1.35 -6.32 -19.34
N ASP A 269 0.61 -7.40 -19.52
CA ASP A 269 1.03 -8.77 -19.20
C ASP A 269 2.30 -9.16 -19.96
N GLU A 270 2.41 -8.83 -21.25
CA GLU A 270 3.64 -9.10 -22.00
C GLU A 270 4.81 -8.23 -21.54
N PHE A 271 4.53 -7.01 -21.06
CA PHE A 271 5.56 -6.17 -20.45
C PHE A 271 6.00 -6.74 -19.10
N LEU A 272 5.09 -7.21 -18.25
CA LEU A 272 5.41 -7.88 -16.98
C LEU A 272 6.24 -9.14 -17.25
N ALA A 273 5.85 -9.97 -18.22
CA ALA A 273 6.61 -11.14 -18.63
C ALA A 273 8.03 -10.76 -19.10
N PHE A 274 8.17 -9.75 -19.97
CA PHE A 274 9.48 -9.23 -20.38
C PHE A 274 10.30 -8.75 -19.19
N HIS A 275 9.71 -7.94 -18.30
CA HIS A 275 10.37 -7.35 -17.16
C HIS A 275 10.89 -8.43 -16.21
N TYR A 276 10.03 -9.37 -15.81
CA TYR A 276 10.37 -10.36 -14.79
C TYR A 276 11.12 -11.58 -15.31
N THR A 277 11.07 -11.91 -16.61
CA THR A 277 11.71 -13.12 -17.14
C THR A 277 12.83 -12.84 -18.15
N GLY A 278 12.93 -11.61 -18.66
CA GLY A 278 13.85 -11.26 -19.74
C GLY A 278 13.47 -11.83 -21.11
N GLU A 279 12.29 -12.47 -21.24
CA GLU A 279 11.74 -12.87 -22.54
C GLU A 279 11.53 -11.64 -23.43
N ALA A 280 11.59 -11.80 -24.75
CA ALA A 280 11.45 -10.66 -25.65
C ALA A 280 10.06 -10.00 -25.50
N PHE A 281 10.02 -8.69 -25.32
CA PHE A 281 8.76 -7.94 -25.35
C PHE A 281 8.15 -8.02 -26.75
N LEU A 282 7.05 -8.75 -26.85
CA LEU A 282 6.29 -8.97 -28.09
C LEU A 282 4.84 -8.54 -27.86
N PRO A 283 4.52 -7.24 -27.96
CA PRO A 283 3.16 -6.76 -27.70
C PRO A 283 2.20 -7.40 -28.69
N GLN A 284 1.21 -8.13 -28.18
CA GLN A 284 0.11 -8.66 -28.97
C GLN A 284 -1.17 -7.90 -28.64
N GLN A 285 -2.18 -8.06 -29.48
CA GLN A 285 -3.51 -7.53 -29.21
C GLN A 285 -4.51 -8.67 -29.29
N GLY A 286 -5.39 -8.75 -28.30
CA GLY A 286 -6.58 -9.59 -28.34
C GLY A 286 -6.53 -10.90 -27.57
N GLN A 287 -5.45 -11.22 -26.85
CA GLN A 287 -5.40 -12.36 -25.91
C GLN A 287 -4.49 -12.04 -24.74
N ALA A 288 -4.95 -12.32 -23.51
CA ALA A 288 -4.09 -12.35 -22.34
C ALA A 288 -3.03 -13.46 -22.50
N VAL A 289 -1.80 -13.18 -22.08
CA VAL A 289 -0.64 -14.06 -22.21
C VAL A 289 -0.16 -14.44 -20.82
N LEU A 290 -0.14 -15.74 -20.55
CA LEU A 290 0.61 -16.28 -19.42
C LEU A 290 2.10 -16.35 -19.76
N PRO A 291 3.00 -16.01 -18.83
CA PRO A 291 4.41 -16.27 -19.02
C PRO A 291 4.65 -17.78 -19.20
N ASN A 292 5.78 -18.13 -19.81
CA ASN A 292 6.17 -19.52 -19.97
C ASN A 292 6.42 -20.19 -18.60
N ASP A 293 5.69 -21.24 -18.24
CA ASP A 293 5.80 -21.98 -16.96
C ASP A 293 7.23 -22.40 -16.57
N GLY A 294 8.15 -22.50 -17.54
CA GLY A 294 9.56 -22.84 -17.30
C GLY A 294 10.52 -21.65 -17.28
N ALA A 295 10.03 -20.41 -17.35
CA ALA A 295 10.84 -19.20 -17.36
C ALA A 295 11.52 -19.00 -15.99
N LEU A 296 12.76 -18.53 -16.03
CA LEU A 296 13.47 -18.08 -14.83
C LEU A 296 13.08 -16.63 -14.55
N VAL A 297 12.59 -16.35 -13.36
CA VAL A 297 12.39 -14.97 -12.90
C VAL A 297 13.74 -14.33 -12.59
N ILE A 298 14.04 -13.22 -13.25
CA ILE A 298 15.30 -12.47 -13.11
C ILE A 298 15.21 -11.31 -12.12
N ALA A 299 14.00 -10.92 -11.70
CA ALA A 299 13.74 -9.92 -10.67
C ALA A 299 14.56 -8.62 -10.83
N PRO A 300 14.23 -7.72 -11.78
CA PRO A 300 15.08 -6.56 -12.10
C PRO A 300 15.34 -5.58 -10.95
N GLY A 301 14.51 -5.58 -9.91
CA GLY A 301 14.74 -4.76 -8.71
C GLY A 301 15.71 -5.39 -7.70
N ALA A 302 16.06 -6.67 -7.88
CA ALA A 302 16.89 -7.41 -6.95
C ALA A 302 18.36 -6.99 -7.05
N SER A 303 19.02 -6.83 -5.91
CA SER A 303 20.41 -6.41 -5.82
C SER A 303 21.20 -7.26 -4.83
N GLU A 304 22.47 -7.52 -5.11
CA GLU A 304 23.41 -8.01 -4.09
C GLU A 304 23.69 -6.89 -3.09
N LEU A 305 22.93 -6.85 -2.00
CA LEU A 305 23.10 -5.88 -0.93
C LEU A 305 24.17 -6.35 0.08
N THR A 306 24.90 -5.41 0.66
CA THR A 306 25.80 -5.69 1.80
C THR A 306 25.79 -4.56 2.81
N VAL A 307 25.75 -4.90 4.11
CA VAL A 307 26.02 -3.98 5.23
C VAL A 307 27.42 -4.27 5.76
N ALA A 308 28.29 -3.26 5.78
CA ALA A 308 29.62 -3.38 6.38
C ALA A 308 29.53 -3.49 7.92
N PRO A 309 30.58 -3.97 8.61
CA PRO A 309 30.58 -4.02 10.07
C PRO A 309 30.26 -2.65 10.68
N ILE A 310 29.33 -2.63 11.62
CA ILE A 310 28.82 -1.41 12.25
C ILE A 310 29.85 -0.92 13.27
N GLN A 311 30.07 0.40 13.29
CA GLN A 311 30.92 1.06 14.27
C GLN A 311 30.06 1.86 15.23
N LEU A 312 30.06 1.44 16.49
CA LEU A 312 29.37 2.10 17.58
C LEU A 312 30.27 3.13 18.26
N SER A 313 29.71 4.26 18.70
CA SER A 313 30.43 5.23 19.53
C SER A 313 30.76 4.70 20.92
N ASP A 314 29.88 3.84 21.47
CA ASP A 314 30.08 3.11 22.72
C ASP A 314 29.30 1.77 22.64
N ASN A 315 29.63 0.80 23.49
CA ASN A 315 28.86 -0.43 23.65
C ASN A 315 28.13 -0.50 24.99
N PHE A 316 28.24 0.56 25.80
CA PHE A 316 27.52 0.74 27.04
C PHE A 316 27.02 2.18 27.12
N ILE A 317 25.70 2.38 27.25
CA ILE A 317 25.10 3.70 27.38
C ILE A 317 24.14 3.76 28.56
N THR A 318 23.98 4.95 29.13
CA THR A 318 23.14 5.19 30.30
C THR A 318 22.20 6.38 30.13
N GLY A 319 21.03 6.32 30.76
CA GLY A 319 20.08 7.44 30.79
C GLY A 319 19.73 7.98 29.41
N ASP A 320 20.12 9.24 29.13
CA ASP A 320 19.88 9.96 27.88
C ASP A 320 21.10 9.99 26.94
N GLU A 321 22.11 9.16 27.17
CA GLU A 321 23.29 9.07 26.31
C GLU A 321 22.92 8.60 24.89
N VAL A 322 23.25 9.42 23.91
CA VAL A 322 23.02 9.15 22.48
C VAL A 322 24.11 8.22 21.95
N LEU A 323 23.69 7.15 21.27
CA LEU A 323 24.56 6.21 20.60
C LEU A 323 24.66 6.56 19.10
N THR A 324 25.87 6.75 18.59
CA THR A 324 26.09 6.94 17.14
C THR A 324 26.50 5.62 16.51
N LEU A 325 25.78 5.21 15.46
CA LEU A 325 26.06 4.07 14.63
C LEU A 325 26.58 4.56 13.28
N ASN A 326 27.68 3.96 12.79
CA ASN A 326 28.22 4.25 11.46
C ASN A 326 28.45 2.97 10.69
N THR A 327 28.04 2.93 9.43
CA THR A 327 28.36 1.82 8.52
C THR A 327 28.41 2.29 7.07
N THR A 328 28.64 1.35 6.17
CA THR A 328 28.53 1.53 4.74
C THR A 328 27.62 0.44 4.17
N VAL A 329 26.63 0.84 3.38
CA VAL A 329 25.71 -0.07 2.68
C VAL A 329 26.03 -0.05 1.19
N SER A 330 26.13 -1.21 0.56
CA SER A 330 26.41 -1.33 -0.89
C SER A 330 25.28 -2.06 -1.60
N GLY A 331 25.16 -1.83 -2.91
CA GLY A 331 24.07 -2.31 -3.76
C GLY A 331 23.10 -1.19 -4.16
N ASN A 332 22.01 -1.58 -4.81
CA ASN A 332 20.92 -0.70 -5.23
C ASN A 332 19.83 -0.71 -4.15
N VAL A 333 19.87 0.30 -3.30
CA VAL A 333 19.06 0.38 -2.08
C VAL A 333 17.84 1.26 -2.32
N SER A 334 16.66 0.76 -1.97
CA SER A 334 15.41 1.53 -1.96
C SER A 334 15.28 2.34 -0.67
N TYR A 335 15.39 1.66 0.47
CA TYR A 335 15.29 2.22 1.82
C TYR A 335 16.33 1.56 2.75
N ILE A 336 16.79 2.34 3.72
CA ILE A 336 17.63 1.87 4.82
C ILE A 336 16.84 2.12 6.11
N TYR A 337 16.83 1.13 6.98
CA TYR A 337 16.16 1.18 8.26
C TYR A 337 17.16 0.96 9.38
N PHE A 338 16.99 1.70 10.45
CA PHE A 338 17.48 1.37 11.77
C PHE A 338 16.63 0.23 12.33
N ILE A 339 17.27 -0.71 13.03
CA ILE A 339 16.59 -1.79 13.73
C ILE A 339 17.24 -2.05 15.09
N LEU A 340 16.42 -2.32 16.09
CA LEU A 340 16.83 -2.66 17.44
C LEU A 340 16.09 -3.88 17.93
N TYR A 341 16.83 -4.80 18.52
CA TYR A 341 16.32 -5.99 19.18
C TYR A 341 16.63 -5.96 20.67
N PHE A 342 15.63 -6.21 21.49
CA PHE A 342 15.77 -6.43 22.92
C PHE A 342 16.06 -7.91 23.19
N TYR A 343 17.14 -8.22 23.93
CA TYR A 343 17.42 -9.59 24.34
C TYR A 343 16.67 -9.95 25.63
N ASN A 344 15.83 -10.98 25.56
CA ASN A 344 15.15 -11.56 26.71
C ASN A 344 15.92 -12.81 27.20
N PRO A 345 16.65 -12.71 28.34
CA PRO A 345 17.45 -13.83 28.84
C PRO A 345 16.61 -14.94 29.49
N GLU A 346 15.32 -14.73 29.77
CA GLU A 346 14.47 -15.75 30.40
C GLU A 346 14.07 -16.86 29.41
N VAL A 347 13.91 -16.48 28.14
CA VAL A 347 13.49 -17.38 27.05
C VAL A 347 14.53 -17.50 25.94
N ASP A 348 15.69 -16.86 26.10
CA ASP A 348 16.80 -16.88 25.14
C ASP A 348 16.34 -16.45 23.73
N ALA A 349 15.79 -15.23 23.65
CA ALA A 349 15.19 -14.71 22.43
C ALA A 349 15.49 -13.22 22.22
N TYR A 350 15.48 -12.77 20.96
CA TYR A 350 15.55 -11.37 20.57
C TYR A 350 14.19 -10.90 20.07
N TRP A 351 13.62 -9.88 20.72
CA TRP A 351 12.36 -9.26 20.31
C TRP A 351 12.66 -8.02 19.49
N VAL A 352 11.99 -7.83 18.35
CA VAL A 352 12.13 -6.59 17.57
C VAL A 352 11.47 -5.47 18.36
N GLY A 353 12.27 -4.50 18.81
CA GLY A 353 11.83 -3.44 19.72
C GLY A 353 11.56 -2.10 19.02
N ASP A 354 12.29 -1.82 17.95
CA ASP A 354 12.15 -0.57 17.19
C ASP A 354 12.66 -0.76 15.76
N THR A 355 11.95 -0.16 14.81
CA THR A 355 12.36 0.00 13.42
C THR A 355 12.09 1.43 12.99
N SER A 356 13.01 2.04 12.25
CA SER A 356 12.89 3.45 11.85
C SER A 356 13.59 3.70 10.53
N TYR A 357 13.04 4.56 9.67
CA TYR A 357 13.75 4.98 8.47
C TYR A 357 15.07 5.68 8.83
N VAL A 358 16.15 5.31 8.15
CA VAL A 358 17.33 6.16 8.06
C VAL A 358 17.06 7.20 6.97
N PHE A 359 16.76 8.41 7.41
CA PHE A 359 16.52 9.53 6.50
C PHE A 359 17.80 9.91 5.74
N ALA A 360 17.66 10.03 4.41
CA ALA A 360 18.71 10.56 3.57
C ALA A 360 18.92 12.07 3.81
N GLU A 361 20.12 12.58 3.50
CA GLU A 361 20.41 14.03 3.57
C GLU A 361 19.49 14.83 2.62
N ASN A 362 19.15 14.23 1.49
CA ASN A 362 18.26 14.82 0.49
C ASN A 362 17.04 13.93 0.25
N THR A 363 15.92 14.58 -0.01
CA THR A 363 14.66 13.94 -0.39
C THR A 363 14.27 14.42 -1.78
N ILE A 364 13.92 13.50 -2.67
CA ILE A 364 13.37 13.81 -3.99
C ILE A 364 11.85 13.74 -3.88
N SER A 365 11.16 14.78 -4.35
CA SER A 365 9.70 14.86 -4.37
C SER A 365 9.19 14.95 -5.80
N ILE A 366 8.28 14.05 -6.19
CA ILE A 366 7.63 14.03 -7.50
C ILE A 366 6.13 13.90 -7.26
N ASP A 367 5.36 14.91 -7.69
CA ASP A 367 3.92 15.02 -7.46
C ASP A 367 3.49 14.85 -5.99
N GLY A 368 4.37 15.22 -5.04
CA GLY A 368 4.12 15.10 -3.60
C GLY A 368 4.48 13.74 -2.99
N VAL A 369 4.93 12.78 -3.80
CA VAL A 369 5.52 11.51 -3.34
C VAL A 369 6.99 11.73 -3.06
N ASN A 370 7.44 11.42 -1.85
CA ASN A 370 8.82 11.63 -1.44
C ASN A 370 9.59 10.33 -1.34
N ARG A 371 10.85 10.36 -1.74
CA ARG A 371 11.79 9.24 -1.63
C ARG A 371 13.16 9.69 -1.14
N PRO A 372 13.93 8.80 -0.49
CA PRO A 372 15.30 9.10 -0.12
C PRO A 372 16.20 9.27 -1.35
N ASP A 373 17.16 10.19 -1.27
CA ASP A 373 18.35 10.25 -2.14
C ASP A 373 19.59 9.99 -1.30
N TYR A 374 19.94 8.70 -1.17
CA TYR A 374 21.14 8.25 -0.46
C TYR A 374 22.45 8.55 -1.20
N GLY A 375 22.38 9.07 -2.43
CA GLY A 375 23.55 9.25 -3.29
C GLY A 375 24.10 7.93 -3.83
N PRO A 376 25.34 7.95 -4.38
CA PRO A 376 25.91 6.78 -5.04
C PRO A 376 26.31 5.69 -4.05
N SER A 377 26.10 4.44 -4.46
CA SER A 377 26.66 3.26 -3.77
C SER A 377 28.20 3.26 -3.85
N PRO A 378 28.93 2.96 -2.75
CA PRO A 378 28.39 2.56 -1.45
C PRO A 378 27.96 3.76 -0.58
N ILE A 379 26.79 3.64 0.03
CA ILE A 379 26.12 4.65 0.84
C ILE A 379 26.78 4.72 2.22
N GLN A 380 27.18 5.92 2.65
CA GLN A 380 27.65 6.15 4.02
C GLN A 380 26.44 6.36 4.92
N VAL A 381 26.31 5.52 5.95
CA VAL A 381 25.18 5.55 6.88
C VAL A 381 25.69 6.00 8.23
N GLN A 382 25.05 7.04 8.77
CA GLN A 382 25.22 7.49 10.14
C GLN A 382 23.83 7.66 10.76
N TYR A 383 23.64 7.10 11.95
CA TYR A 383 22.38 7.19 12.69
C TYR A 383 22.69 7.47 14.16
N GLU A 384 21.92 8.38 14.76
CA GLU A 384 22.00 8.72 16.17
C GLU A 384 20.76 8.17 16.87
N TRP A 385 20.95 7.12 17.67
CA TRP A 385 19.87 6.55 18.46
C TRP A 385 19.85 7.18 19.85
N SER A 386 18.73 7.79 20.20
CA SER A 386 18.40 8.13 21.58
C SER A 386 17.67 6.93 22.20
N PRO A 387 17.97 6.53 23.45
CA PRO A 387 17.43 5.31 24.04
C PRO A 387 15.94 5.45 24.34
N THR A 388 15.12 5.23 23.32
CA THR A 388 13.67 5.29 23.39
C THR A 388 13.05 4.15 22.59
N LEU A 389 11.99 3.57 23.14
CA LEU A 389 11.07 2.64 22.47
C LEU A 389 9.65 3.20 22.58
N PHE A 390 8.74 2.69 21.76
CA PHE A 390 7.34 3.13 21.77
C PHE A 390 6.49 2.25 22.68
N VAL A 391 5.55 2.88 23.38
CA VAL A 391 4.49 2.20 24.14
C VAL A 391 3.13 2.53 23.56
N LEU A 392 2.32 1.51 23.30
CA LEU A 392 0.90 1.66 22.94
C LEU A 392 0.08 1.86 24.22
N LYS A 393 -0.97 2.68 24.15
CA LYS A 393 -1.80 3.08 25.29
C LYS A 393 -3.27 3.20 24.94
N ASP A 394 -4.14 2.97 25.93
CA ASP A 394 -5.60 3.10 25.83
C ASP A 394 -6.24 3.96 26.95
N GLY A 395 -5.41 4.51 27.84
CA GLY A 395 -5.78 5.30 29.03
C GLY A 395 -5.73 4.54 30.36
N GLU A 396 -5.88 3.22 30.34
CA GLU A 396 -5.78 2.38 31.55
C GLU A 396 -4.59 1.42 31.51
N HIS A 397 -4.19 1.01 30.31
CA HIS A 397 -3.11 0.07 30.03
C HIS A 397 -2.03 0.73 29.17
N GLU A 398 -0.79 0.30 29.36
CA GLU A 398 0.35 0.65 28.53
C GLU A 398 1.30 -0.56 28.45
N ALA A 399 1.82 -0.84 27.26
CA ALA A 399 2.86 -1.84 27.02
C ALA A 399 3.74 -1.43 25.83
N PHE A 400 4.96 -1.97 25.77
CA PHE A 400 5.82 -1.78 24.59
C PHE A 400 5.21 -2.53 23.41
N ALA A 401 5.18 -1.87 22.25
CA ALA A 401 4.71 -2.48 21.00
C ALA A 401 5.66 -2.07 19.88
N LEU A 402 5.77 -2.92 18.86
CA LEU A 402 6.56 -2.60 17.67
C LEU A 402 5.77 -1.65 16.78
N PHE A 403 6.30 -0.44 16.58
CA PHE A 403 5.78 0.52 15.61
C PHE A 403 6.69 0.53 14.40
N GLU A 404 6.17 0.07 13.27
CA GLU A 404 6.91 -0.05 12.03
C GLU A 404 6.68 1.17 11.15
N PRO A 405 7.72 1.74 10.52
CA PRO A 405 7.55 2.85 9.61
C PRO A 405 6.67 2.47 8.42
N ASP A 406 5.61 3.25 8.20
CA ASP A 406 4.56 2.96 7.23
C ASP A 406 4.76 3.76 5.92
N GLU A 407 4.90 5.08 6.03
CA GLU A 407 5.27 5.98 4.92
C GLU A 407 6.56 6.74 5.28
N TYR A 408 7.51 6.81 4.34
CA TYR A 408 8.81 7.49 4.54
C TYR A 408 8.65 8.95 4.94
N ILE A 409 8.15 9.78 4.03
CA ILE A 409 7.80 11.18 4.27
C ILE A 409 6.60 11.49 3.38
N ASN A 410 5.45 11.82 3.96
CA ASN A 410 4.28 12.22 3.18
C ASN A 410 4.41 13.67 2.68
N ALA A 411 3.42 14.17 1.94
CA ALA A 411 3.45 15.53 1.38
C ALA A 411 3.51 16.65 2.44
N GLU A 412 3.18 16.36 3.69
CA GLU A 412 3.23 17.28 4.84
C GLU A 412 4.59 17.24 5.57
N GLY A 413 5.50 16.36 5.15
CA GLY A 413 6.84 16.26 5.72
C GLY A 413 6.93 15.35 6.95
N ILE A 414 5.94 14.48 7.17
CA ILE A 414 5.89 13.56 8.32
C ILE A 414 5.95 12.10 7.87
N SER A 415 6.52 11.24 8.71
CA SER A 415 6.50 9.77 8.55
C SER A 415 5.36 9.19 9.38
N THR A 416 4.63 8.22 8.85
CA THR A 416 3.61 7.49 9.62
C THR A 416 4.18 6.18 10.17
N TYR A 417 3.55 5.66 11.21
CA TYR A 417 3.93 4.41 11.86
C TYR A 417 2.72 3.49 12.00
N SER A 418 2.94 2.18 11.92
CA SER A 418 1.90 1.19 12.08
C SER A 418 2.23 0.17 13.16
N VAL A 419 1.19 -0.30 13.85
CA VAL A 419 1.26 -1.50 14.69
C VAL A 419 0.28 -2.53 14.14
N TYR A 420 0.76 -3.76 13.98
CA TYR A 420 -0.02 -4.91 13.54
C TYR A 420 -0.49 -5.73 14.74
N GLY A 421 -1.67 -6.32 14.62
CA GLY A 421 -2.28 -7.08 15.70
C GLY A 421 -3.63 -7.67 15.32
N GLN A 422 -4.40 -8.06 16.32
CA GLN A 422 -5.74 -8.60 16.16
C GLN A 422 -6.78 -7.67 16.80
N TYR A 423 -7.80 -7.32 16.03
CA TYR A 423 -8.92 -6.48 16.47
C TYR A 423 -10.14 -7.34 16.84
N THR A 424 -10.67 -7.13 18.04
CA THR A 424 -11.83 -7.85 18.58
C THR A 424 -12.98 -6.90 18.87
N TYR A 425 -14.11 -7.12 18.20
CA TYR A 425 -15.31 -6.29 18.38
C TYR A 425 -16.06 -6.60 19.69
N ILE A 426 -16.53 -5.57 20.40
CA ILE A 426 -17.30 -5.66 21.64
C ILE A 426 -18.61 -6.44 21.47
N ASN A 427 -19.19 -6.39 20.27
CA ASN A 427 -20.43 -7.08 19.94
C ASN A 427 -20.23 -8.58 19.65
N GLY A 428 -18.98 -9.06 19.75
CA GLY A 428 -18.56 -10.42 19.40
C GLY A 428 -18.28 -10.59 17.91
N GLY A 429 -17.73 -11.75 17.55
CA GLY A 429 -17.27 -12.05 16.19
C GLY A 429 -16.02 -12.92 16.24
N THR A 430 -15.54 -13.34 15.07
CA THR A 430 -14.14 -13.77 14.95
C THR A 430 -13.31 -12.49 14.92
N PRO A 431 -12.22 -12.41 15.70
CA PRO A 431 -11.30 -11.29 15.57
C PRO A 431 -10.67 -11.24 14.17
N ASP A 432 -10.41 -10.05 13.67
CA ASP A 432 -9.72 -9.85 12.39
C ASP A 432 -8.27 -9.44 12.66
N ASP A 433 -7.35 -9.87 11.80
CA ASP A 433 -6.02 -9.27 11.74
C ASP A 433 -6.19 -7.80 11.36
N ALA A 434 -5.36 -6.93 11.93
CA ALA A 434 -5.57 -5.49 11.87
C ALA A 434 -4.28 -4.69 11.92
N LYS A 435 -4.34 -3.53 11.26
CA LYS A 435 -3.27 -2.53 11.20
C LYS A 435 -3.79 -1.21 11.74
N LEU A 436 -3.14 -0.67 12.76
CA LEU A 436 -3.41 0.67 13.28
C LEU A 436 -2.31 1.60 12.80
N VAL A 437 -2.68 2.73 12.19
CA VAL A 437 -1.76 3.72 11.61
C VAL A 437 -1.79 5.00 12.44
N PHE A 438 -0.62 5.54 12.75
CA PHE A 438 -0.43 6.71 13.61
C PHE A 438 0.47 7.77 12.96
N ASP A 439 0.30 9.02 13.37
CA ASP A 439 1.22 10.11 13.07
C ASP A 439 2.45 10.11 14.02
N PRO A 440 3.51 10.92 13.76
CA PRO A 440 4.68 10.99 14.64
C PRO A 440 4.40 11.51 16.06
N ASP A 441 3.29 12.21 16.26
CA ASP A 441 2.91 12.78 17.56
C ASP A 441 2.16 11.75 18.42
N GLY A 442 1.90 10.56 17.90
CA GLY A 442 1.23 9.46 18.59
C GLY A 442 -0.27 9.40 18.36
N ASN A 443 -0.84 10.25 17.50
CA ASN A 443 -2.27 10.27 17.25
C ASN A 443 -2.66 9.16 16.26
N LEU A 444 -3.69 8.39 16.60
CA LEU A 444 -4.24 7.38 15.71
C LEU A 444 -4.93 8.04 14.51
N LEU A 445 -4.55 7.61 13.31
CA LEU A 445 -5.13 8.06 12.04
C LEU A 445 -6.19 7.07 11.54
N HIS A 446 -5.85 5.78 11.49
CA HIS A 446 -6.70 4.75 10.89
C HIS A 446 -6.59 3.42 11.62
N ILE A 447 -7.67 2.64 11.57
CA ILE A 447 -7.69 1.22 11.95
C ILE A 447 -8.20 0.45 10.74
N TYR A 448 -7.42 -0.50 10.23
CA TYR A 448 -7.84 -1.36 9.13
C TYR A 448 -7.97 -2.80 9.62
N ALA A 449 -9.11 -3.43 9.40
CA ALA A 449 -9.27 -4.88 9.44
C ALA A 449 -8.78 -5.48 8.13
N LEU A 450 -8.21 -6.69 8.20
CA LEU A 450 -7.61 -7.42 7.09
C LEU A 450 -8.30 -8.78 6.84
N PRO A 451 -9.64 -8.82 6.65
CA PRO A 451 -10.34 -10.09 6.48
C PRO A 451 -9.93 -10.79 5.18
N ASP A 452 -9.74 -12.12 5.27
CA ASP A 452 -9.65 -13.05 4.14
C ASP A 452 -10.82 -14.06 4.24
N PRO A 453 -12.04 -13.66 3.84
CA PRO A 453 -13.25 -14.45 4.10
C PRO A 453 -13.37 -15.70 3.23
N ASP A 454 -12.69 -15.75 2.08
CA ASP A 454 -12.65 -16.89 1.17
C ASP A 454 -11.37 -17.73 1.29
N GLY A 455 -10.41 -17.30 2.12
CA GLY A 455 -9.20 -18.05 2.47
C GLY A 455 -8.24 -18.19 1.30
N ASN A 456 -8.21 -17.20 0.41
CA ASN A 456 -7.43 -17.23 -0.83
C ASN A 456 -6.01 -16.64 -0.66
N GLY A 457 -5.68 -16.19 0.56
CA GLY A 457 -4.40 -15.58 0.91
C GLY A 457 -4.30 -14.09 0.58
N ILE A 458 -5.41 -13.44 0.19
CA ILE A 458 -5.49 -12.02 -0.20
C ILE A 458 -6.55 -11.35 0.66
N SER A 459 -6.11 -10.42 1.51
CA SER A 459 -7.02 -9.68 2.38
C SER A 459 -7.72 -8.55 1.63
N THR A 460 -8.99 -8.30 1.93
CA THR A 460 -9.71 -7.11 1.45
C THR A 460 -9.82 -6.08 2.58
N PRO A 461 -8.94 -5.07 2.63
CA PRO A 461 -8.86 -4.16 3.77
C PRO A 461 -10.14 -3.36 4.00
N VAL A 462 -10.46 -3.13 5.27
CA VAL A 462 -11.68 -2.43 5.71
C VAL A 462 -11.33 -1.45 6.80
N GLU A 463 -11.68 -0.18 6.63
CA GLU A 463 -11.54 0.75 7.75
C GLU A 463 -12.55 0.42 8.85
N ILE A 464 -12.09 0.37 10.11
CA ILE A 464 -12.90 0.16 11.29
C ILE A 464 -13.29 1.51 11.89
N THR A 465 -14.58 1.67 12.19
CA THR A 465 -15.04 2.71 13.13
C THR A 465 -15.15 2.10 14.53
N PRO A 466 -14.22 2.40 15.44
CA PRO A 466 -14.15 1.73 16.74
C PRO A 466 -15.33 2.09 17.64
N GLN A 467 -15.75 1.14 18.48
CA GLN A 467 -16.77 1.27 19.51
C GLN A 467 -16.14 1.11 20.89
N ILE A 468 -16.68 1.83 21.89
CA ILE A 468 -16.23 1.69 23.27
C ILE A 468 -16.36 0.22 23.71
N GLY A 469 -15.24 -0.36 24.14
CA GLY A 469 -15.12 -1.76 24.53
C GLY A 469 -14.55 -2.69 23.46
N ASP A 470 -14.35 -2.23 22.22
CA ASP A 470 -13.56 -2.98 21.24
C ASP A 470 -12.12 -3.16 21.75
N GLN A 471 -11.45 -4.23 21.35
CA GLN A 471 -10.13 -4.58 21.87
C GLN A 471 -9.11 -4.76 20.75
N PHE A 472 -7.85 -4.49 21.08
CA PHE A 472 -6.70 -4.72 20.21
C PHE A 472 -5.59 -5.44 20.99
N THR A 473 -4.94 -6.40 20.35
CA THR A 473 -3.77 -7.12 20.86
C THR A 473 -2.72 -7.14 19.77
N ASP A 474 -1.54 -6.59 20.03
CA ASP A 474 -0.46 -6.46 19.05
C ASP A 474 0.24 -7.80 18.78
N TYR A 475 0.88 -7.91 17.61
CA TYR A 475 1.80 -8.99 17.32
C TYR A 475 3.22 -8.64 17.78
N VAL A 476 3.87 -9.61 18.42
CA VAL A 476 5.28 -9.55 18.82
C VAL A 476 6.11 -10.32 17.79
N GLN A 477 7.13 -9.66 17.25
CA GLN A 477 8.12 -10.27 16.38
C GLN A 477 9.32 -10.73 17.21
N SER A 478 9.65 -12.02 17.15
CA SER A 478 10.72 -12.61 17.97
C SER A 478 11.60 -13.59 17.19
N TYR A 479 12.89 -13.60 17.49
CA TYR A 479 13.84 -14.61 17.04
C TYR A 479 14.29 -15.46 18.23
N TYR A 480 13.95 -16.75 18.17
CA TYR A 480 14.35 -17.77 19.15
C TYR A 480 15.45 -18.64 18.57
N PHE A 481 16.17 -19.38 19.42
CA PHE A 481 17.22 -20.30 18.98
C PHE A 481 16.84 -21.75 19.28
N ASN A 482 17.02 -22.63 18.30
CA ASN A 482 16.80 -24.06 18.47
C ASN A 482 17.99 -24.73 19.21
N GLU A 483 17.90 -26.04 19.49
CA GLU A 483 18.96 -26.79 20.20
C GLU A 483 20.33 -26.79 19.51
N ASN A 484 20.43 -26.36 18.24
CA ASN A 484 21.66 -26.23 17.47
C ASN A 484 22.15 -24.77 17.35
N ASP A 485 21.58 -23.84 18.11
CA ASP A 485 21.81 -22.38 18.03
C ASP A 485 21.43 -21.78 16.66
N GLU A 486 20.50 -22.41 15.93
CA GLU A 486 19.96 -21.85 14.69
C GLU A 486 18.74 -20.98 15.02
N PRO A 487 18.67 -19.73 14.53
CA PRO A 487 17.54 -18.86 14.79
C PRO A 487 16.28 -19.33 14.04
N TYR A 488 15.12 -19.18 14.65
CA TYR A 488 13.83 -19.26 13.99
C TYR A 488 12.95 -18.08 14.38
N TYR A 489 12.19 -17.59 13.40
CA TYR A 489 11.29 -16.46 13.55
C TYR A 489 9.94 -16.92 14.12
N ASP A 490 9.38 -16.12 15.01
CA ASP A 490 8.06 -16.24 15.60
C ASP A 490 7.32 -14.91 15.48
N TYR A 491 6.07 -14.99 15.05
CA TYR A 491 5.14 -13.87 14.93
C TYR A 491 3.85 -14.27 15.63
N SER A 492 3.67 -13.78 16.85
CA SER A 492 2.60 -14.25 17.74
C SER A 492 1.96 -13.10 18.51
N LEU A 493 0.69 -13.27 18.90
CA LEU A 493 -0.02 -12.26 19.68
C LEU A 493 0.64 -12.07 21.05
N SER A 494 0.74 -10.81 21.46
CA SER A 494 1.17 -10.44 22.81
C SER A 494 0.15 -10.90 23.87
N GLU A 495 0.53 -10.80 25.15
CA GLU A 495 -0.40 -10.97 26.27
C GLU A 495 -1.13 -9.66 26.63
N ASP A 496 -0.77 -8.55 25.96
CA ASP A 496 -1.24 -7.20 26.25
C ASP A 496 -2.53 -6.90 25.46
N VAL A 497 -3.59 -6.52 26.17
CA VAL A 497 -4.91 -6.29 25.58
C VAL A 497 -5.35 -4.86 25.86
N PHE A 498 -5.42 -4.06 24.81
CA PHE A 498 -5.86 -2.68 24.82
C PHE A 498 -7.36 -2.60 24.55
N THR A 499 -8.09 -1.76 25.29
CA THR A 499 -9.53 -1.60 25.16
C THR A 499 -9.88 -0.18 24.73
N TRP A 500 -10.57 -0.05 23.59
CA TRP A 500 -11.01 1.23 23.05
C TRP A 500 -11.94 1.95 24.04
N SER A 501 -11.57 3.18 24.40
CA SER A 501 -12.26 4.03 25.36
C SER A 501 -12.58 5.40 24.75
N GLU A 502 -13.06 6.36 25.57
CA GLU A 502 -13.20 7.75 25.12
C GLU A 502 -11.84 8.42 24.84
N GLU A 503 -10.74 7.88 25.35
CA GLU A 503 -9.37 8.39 25.12
C GLU A 503 -8.76 7.85 23.81
N GLY A 504 -9.33 6.78 23.24
CA GLY A 504 -8.82 6.12 22.04
C GLY A 504 -7.50 5.38 22.27
N PHE A 505 -6.83 5.03 21.18
CA PHE A 505 -5.46 4.50 21.21
C PHE A 505 -4.47 5.60 20.81
N TRP A 506 -3.31 5.62 21.47
CA TRP A 506 -2.18 6.48 21.12
C TRP A 506 -0.88 5.83 21.53
N PHE A 507 0.24 6.34 21.01
CA PHE A 507 1.56 5.92 21.47
C PHE A 507 2.37 7.08 22.02
N GLU A 508 3.39 6.75 22.80
CA GLU A 508 4.43 7.71 23.18
C GLU A 508 5.78 7.00 23.38
N SER A 509 6.86 7.77 23.36
CA SER A 509 8.19 7.21 23.63
C SER A 509 8.45 7.01 25.13
N ARG A 510 9.16 5.94 25.47
CA ARG A 510 9.64 5.59 26.80
C ARG A 510 11.08 5.11 26.75
N TYR A 511 11.79 5.27 27.86
CA TYR A 511 13.10 4.64 28.00
C TYR A 511 12.98 3.12 27.89
N PRO A 512 13.93 2.45 27.21
CA PRO A 512 14.01 1.00 27.19
C PRO A 512 14.28 0.46 28.61
N VAL A 513 14.11 -0.85 28.77
CA VAL A 513 14.44 -1.53 30.04
C VAL A 513 15.95 -1.76 30.16
N ASP A 514 16.47 -1.89 31.38
CA ASP A 514 17.88 -2.24 31.58
C ASP A 514 18.16 -3.62 30.95
N GLY A 515 19.18 -3.73 30.09
CA GLY A 515 19.40 -4.99 29.37
C GLY A 515 20.47 -4.96 28.28
N GLU A 516 20.59 -6.09 27.60
CA GLU A 516 21.40 -6.26 26.40
C GLU A 516 20.52 -6.10 25.16
N TYR A 517 21.07 -5.47 24.13
CA TYR A 517 20.38 -5.17 22.88
C TYR A 517 21.28 -5.52 21.70
N ALA A 518 20.69 -5.94 20.59
CA ALA A 518 21.33 -5.91 19.28
C ALA A 518 20.78 -4.70 18.52
N ILE A 519 21.66 -3.92 17.91
CA ILE A 519 21.29 -2.66 17.25
C ILE A 519 22.01 -2.54 15.92
N GLY A 520 21.33 -2.05 14.89
CA GLY A 520 21.99 -1.86 13.61
C GLY A 520 21.07 -1.39 12.51
N PHE A 521 21.25 -1.98 11.33
CA PHE A 521 20.57 -1.56 10.11
C PHE A 521 20.12 -2.77 9.30
N TYR A 522 18.99 -2.62 8.63
CA TYR A 522 18.70 -3.40 7.44
C TYR A 522 18.50 -2.49 6.23
N ALA A 523 18.93 -2.97 5.07
CA ALA A 523 18.75 -2.30 3.80
C ALA A 523 17.85 -3.15 2.91
N VAL A 524 16.98 -2.48 2.15
CA VAL A 524 16.02 -3.10 1.24
C VAL A 524 16.36 -2.69 -0.20
N ASP A 525 16.23 -3.58 -1.17
CA ASP A 525 16.40 -3.26 -2.59
C ASP A 525 15.06 -2.90 -3.26
N PHE A 526 15.03 -2.81 -4.60
CA PHE A 526 13.83 -2.47 -5.35
C PHE A 526 12.93 -3.69 -5.62
N ASP A 527 13.19 -4.84 -5.01
CA ASP A 527 12.40 -6.06 -5.11
C ASP A 527 12.04 -6.65 -3.74
N ASN A 528 12.22 -5.86 -2.68
CA ASN A 528 11.94 -6.21 -1.28
C ASN A 528 12.90 -7.23 -0.66
N ASN A 529 14.06 -7.49 -1.26
CA ASN A 529 15.10 -8.29 -0.58
C ASN A 529 15.80 -7.44 0.48
N THR A 530 16.10 -8.06 1.61
CA THR A 530 16.74 -7.39 2.73
C THR A 530 18.11 -7.96 3.04
N VAL A 531 19.00 -7.11 3.58
CA VAL A 531 20.23 -7.54 4.25
C VAL A 531 20.38 -6.76 5.54
N GLU A 532 20.78 -7.44 6.60
CA GLU A 532 20.88 -6.86 7.93
C GLU A 532 22.31 -6.94 8.48
N GLY A 533 22.66 -5.99 9.33
CA GLY A 533 23.85 -6.03 10.16
C GLY A 533 23.56 -5.41 11.51
N TYR A 534 24.15 -5.97 12.57
CA TYR A 534 23.95 -5.51 13.95
C TYR A 534 25.24 -5.61 14.77
N GLU A 535 25.28 -4.84 15.85
CA GLU A 535 26.26 -4.92 16.93
C GLU A 535 25.54 -4.93 18.28
N TYR A 536 26.26 -5.32 19.34
CA TYR A 536 25.66 -5.49 20.66
C TYR A 536 26.00 -4.34 21.60
N ILE A 537 24.99 -3.91 22.36
CA ILE A 537 25.12 -2.89 23.40
C ILE A 537 24.49 -3.34 24.72
N THR A 538 24.89 -2.70 25.79
CA THR A 538 24.20 -2.73 27.08
C THR A 538 23.64 -1.34 27.37
N TYR A 539 22.36 -1.28 27.75
CA TYR A 539 21.72 -0.05 28.21
C TYR A 539 21.35 -0.16 29.69
N GLN A 540 21.54 0.93 30.44
CA GLN A 540 21.07 1.08 31.82
C GLN A 540 20.46 2.46 32.06
N TYR A 541 19.27 2.53 32.63
CA TYR A 541 18.59 3.79 32.92
C TYR A 541 19.25 4.60 34.05
N GLN A 542 20.06 3.96 34.92
CA GLN A 542 20.52 4.51 36.21
C GLN A 542 21.48 5.69 36.16
#